data_AF-A0A949P0X7-F1
#
_entry.id   AF-A0A949P0X7-F1
#
_cell.length_a   1.000
_cell.length_b   1.000
_cell.length_c   1.000
_cell.angle_alpha   90.00
_cell.angle_beta   90.00
_cell.angle_gamma   90.00
#
_symmetry.space_group_name_H-M   'P 1'
#
loop_
_entity.id
_entity.type
_entity.pdbx_description
1 polymer ?
#
loop_
_entity_poly.entity_id
_entity_poly.type
_entity_poly.pdbx_seq_one_letter_code
_entity_poly.pdbx_strand_id
1 'polypeptide(L)'
;MKAVSIIGPKNSGKTTLGLQLARCLKDRGLTVSAAKFSHHGLDWQDTDTAKYAAICDTVAGLGPGEAFVHWTRARFLPDLLPLLTADVLLVEGGKSMGYLPRVLCLNGDLADGTDWLLPELAIGSWGDKRVEGVSAFTDIDALADMVLERGFFLPGMDCGTCGRPDCRTLAADIVRGATTTKACLAMHNSIAVDINGAALGMKPFVEEIISASIREMLRTLKGYAPGKATIRLDV
;
A
#
# COMPACT_ATOMS: atom_id res chain seq x y z
N MET A 1 -9.36 0.92 0.91
CA MET A 1 -8.18 1.81 0.96
C MET A 1 -7.64 2.08 -0.44
N LYS A 2 -7.35 3.35 -0.76
CA LYS A 2 -6.54 3.81 -1.90
C LYS A 2 -5.09 3.96 -1.43
N ALA A 3 -4.12 3.74 -2.31
CA ALA A 3 -2.72 3.88 -1.93
C ALA A 3 -1.88 4.44 -3.08
N VAL A 4 -0.85 5.21 -2.72
CA VAL A 4 0.10 5.80 -3.66
C VAL A 4 1.44 6.00 -2.97
N SER A 5 2.54 5.85 -3.70
CA SER A 5 3.86 6.25 -3.20
C SER A 5 4.34 7.57 -3.78
N ILE A 6 5.08 8.34 -2.98
CA ILE A 6 5.67 9.62 -3.35
C ILE A 6 7.18 9.38 -3.51
N ILE A 7 7.64 9.43 -4.76
CA ILE A 7 9.03 9.11 -5.15
C ILE A 7 9.68 10.34 -5.76
N GLY A 8 10.94 10.58 -5.43
CA GLY A 8 11.65 11.76 -5.89
C GLY A 8 13.04 11.84 -5.30
N PRO A 9 13.96 12.58 -5.92
CA PRO A 9 15.35 12.69 -5.49
C PRO A 9 15.48 13.22 -4.06
N LYS A 10 16.67 13.17 -3.49
CA LYS A 10 16.91 13.78 -2.17
C LYS A 10 16.56 15.28 -2.25
N ASN A 11 16.01 15.83 -1.18
CA ASN A 11 15.59 17.25 -1.10
C ASN A 11 14.56 17.72 -2.15
N SER A 12 13.79 16.80 -2.76
CA SER A 12 12.69 17.15 -3.69
C SER A 12 11.42 17.71 -3.01
N GLY A 13 11.33 17.67 -1.69
CA GLY A 13 10.11 18.08 -0.98
C GLY A 13 9.03 16.99 -0.87
N LYS A 14 9.38 15.71 -1.01
CA LYS A 14 8.44 14.58 -0.82
C LYS A 14 7.63 14.67 0.47
N THR A 15 8.30 14.95 1.59
CA THR A 15 7.62 15.09 2.89
C THR A 15 6.65 16.25 2.89
N THR A 16 7.03 17.40 2.32
CA THR A 16 6.13 18.56 2.16
C THR A 16 4.91 18.20 1.32
N LEU A 17 5.11 17.57 0.17
CA LEU A 17 4.02 17.14 -0.71
C LEU A 17 3.10 16.11 -0.03
N GLY A 18 3.68 15.12 0.66
CA GLY A 18 2.93 14.11 1.40
C GLY A 18 2.08 14.71 2.52
N LEU A 19 2.61 15.69 3.25
CA LEU A 19 1.87 16.42 4.28
C LEU A 19 0.75 17.30 3.68
N GLN A 20 0.99 17.94 2.53
CA GLN A 20 -0.03 18.72 1.81
C GLN A 20 -1.17 17.81 1.32
N LEU A 21 -0.85 16.67 0.71
CA LEU A 21 -1.84 15.68 0.29
C LEU A 21 -2.61 15.12 1.49
N ALA A 22 -1.93 14.77 2.58
CA ALA A 22 -2.58 14.27 3.78
C ALA A 22 -3.60 15.29 4.33
N ARG A 23 -3.21 16.57 4.42
CA ARG A 23 -4.11 17.65 4.87
C ARG A 23 -5.32 17.79 3.94
N CYS A 24 -5.10 17.90 2.63
CA CYS A 24 -6.17 18.00 1.63
C CYS A 24 -7.16 16.83 1.75
N LEU A 25 -6.68 15.59 1.87
CA LEU A 25 -7.52 14.40 2.04
C LEU A 25 -8.26 14.39 3.39
N LYS A 26 -7.62 14.82 4.48
CA LYS A 26 -8.24 14.97 5.81
C LYS A 26 -9.34 16.03 5.80
N ASP A 27 -9.13 17.16 5.13
CA ASP A 27 -10.10 18.26 5.00
C ASP A 27 -11.35 17.81 4.22
N ARG A 28 -11.22 16.79 3.37
CA ARG A 28 -12.32 16.10 2.66
C ARG A 28 -13.00 15.01 3.51
N GLY A 29 -12.67 14.90 4.80
CA GLY A 29 -13.29 13.96 5.73
C GLY A 29 -12.75 12.53 5.67
N LEU A 30 -11.67 12.27 4.91
CA LEU A 30 -11.09 10.94 4.81
C LEU A 30 -10.15 10.63 5.98
N THR A 31 -9.97 9.35 6.27
CA THR A 31 -8.90 8.85 7.14
C THR A 31 -7.65 8.60 6.30
N VAL A 32 -6.49 8.97 6.84
CA VAL A 32 -5.21 8.90 6.10
C VAL A 32 -4.16 8.25 6.99
N SER A 33 -3.51 7.22 6.46
CA SER A 33 -2.31 6.62 7.04
C SER A 33 -1.09 6.96 6.19
N ALA A 34 0.09 6.93 6.80
CA ALA A 34 1.34 7.13 6.09
C ALA A 34 2.36 6.05 6.44
N ALA A 35 3.14 5.63 5.44
CA ALA A 35 4.32 4.79 5.64
C ALA A 35 5.53 5.52 5.06
N LYS A 36 6.64 5.58 5.80
CA LYS A 36 7.86 6.26 5.37
C LYS A 36 9.02 5.29 5.31
N PHE A 37 9.64 5.19 4.14
CA PHE A 37 10.87 4.43 3.93
C PHE A 37 12.08 5.34 4.16
N SER A 38 12.89 5.01 5.16
CA SER A 38 14.15 5.67 5.46
C SER A 38 15.34 4.79 5.05
N HIS A 39 16.44 5.41 4.63
CA HIS A 39 17.72 4.73 4.41
C HIS A 39 18.56 4.60 5.70
N HIS A 40 18.19 5.35 6.75
CA HIS A 40 18.78 5.26 8.07
C HIS A 40 17.79 4.64 9.06
N GLY A 41 18.29 4.14 10.19
CA GLY A 41 17.43 3.70 11.30
C GLY A 41 16.42 4.78 11.70
N LEU A 42 15.33 4.37 12.33
CA LEU A 42 14.39 5.31 12.93
C LEU A 42 15.02 5.79 14.24
N ASP A 43 15.47 7.04 14.31
CA ASP A 43 16.05 7.62 15.52
C ASP A 43 14.95 7.85 16.57
N TRP A 44 14.71 6.84 17.42
CA TRP A 44 13.78 6.93 18.54
C TRP A 44 14.49 7.47 19.78
N GLN A 45 14.02 8.60 20.31
CA GLN A 45 14.58 9.27 21.49
C GLN A 45 13.81 8.96 22.79
N ASP A 46 13.42 7.70 23.00
CA ASP A 46 12.98 7.23 24.32
C ASP A 46 14.00 6.22 24.86
N THR A 47 14.68 6.62 25.93
CA THR A 47 15.79 5.85 26.52
C THR A 47 15.36 4.50 27.10
N ASP A 48 14.12 4.36 27.59
CA ASP A 48 13.67 3.09 28.18
C ASP A 48 13.09 2.17 27.11
N THR A 49 12.32 2.70 26.17
CA THR A 49 11.88 1.95 24.98
C THR A 49 13.08 1.45 24.16
N ALA A 50 14.15 2.24 24.04
CA ALA A 50 15.39 1.81 23.38
C ALA A 50 16.09 0.65 24.11
N LYS A 51 16.09 0.64 25.45
CA LYS A 51 16.63 -0.50 26.23
C LYS A 51 15.82 -1.76 26.00
N TYR A 52 14.48 -1.68 25.97
CA TYR A 52 13.64 -2.82 25.62
C TYR A 52 13.90 -3.30 24.18
N ALA A 53 14.04 -2.38 23.22
CA ALA A 53 14.30 -2.73 21.81
C ALA A 53 15.68 -3.39 21.60
N ALA A 54 16.63 -3.21 22.51
CA ALA A 54 17.91 -3.91 22.47
C ALA A 54 17.81 -5.40 22.85
N ILE A 55 16.70 -5.82 23.48
CA ILE A 55 16.51 -7.17 24.04
C ILE A 55 15.32 -7.88 23.40
N CYS A 56 14.22 -7.17 23.16
CA CYS A 56 12.97 -7.72 22.66
C CYS A 56 12.87 -7.65 21.14
N ASP A 57 12.27 -8.66 20.51
CA ASP A 57 11.99 -8.63 19.06
C ASP A 57 10.86 -7.63 18.69
N THR A 58 10.05 -7.22 19.66
CA THR A 58 8.95 -6.27 19.49
C THR A 58 8.70 -5.52 20.79
N VAL A 59 8.48 -4.21 20.72
CA VAL A 59 8.16 -3.34 21.86
C VAL A 59 6.88 -2.58 21.54
N ALA A 60 5.92 -2.59 22.46
CA ALA A 60 4.71 -1.77 22.37
C ALA A 60 4.71 -0.72 23.49
N GLY A 61 4.49 0.54 23.13
CA GLY A 61 4.25 1.61 24.10
C GLY A 61 2.76 1.98 24.08
N LEU A 62 2.18 2.14 25.27
CA LEU A 62 0.76 2.42 25.46
C LEU A 62 0.62 3.66 26.34
N GLY A 63 0.07 4.73 25.79
CA GLY A 63 -0.24 5.98 26.49
C GLY A 63 -1.74 6.28 26.49
N PRO A 64 -2.22 7.27 27.27
CA PRO A 64 -3.65 7.59 27.36
C PRO A 64 -4.33 8.02 26.05
N GLY A 65 -3.58 8.46 25.03
CA GLY A 65 -4.13 8.91 23.75
C GLY A 65 -3.38 8.39 22.53
N GLU A 66 -2.37 7.53 22.71
CA GLU A 66 -1.55 7.02 21.62
C GLU A 66 -0.96 5.66 21.96
N ALA A 67 -0.64 4.91 20.92
CA ALA A 67 0.10 3.67 21.04
C ALA A 67 1.09 3.59 19.88
N PHE A 68 2.20 2.90 20.12
CA PHE A 68 3.14 2.56 19.07
C PHE A 68 3.61 1.12 19.21
N VAL A 69 4.00 0.53 18.08
CA VAL A 69 4.68 -0.77 18.04
C VAL A 69 5.99 -0.59 17.27
N HIS A 70 7.09 -0.99 17.89
CA HIS A 70 8.41 -1.03 17.29
C HIS A 70 8.81 -2.50 17.07
N TRP A 71 8.90 -2.90 15.81
CA TRP A 71 9.55 -4.14 15.40
C TRP A 71 11.03 -3.87 15.15
N THR A 72 11.91 -4.66 15.76
CA THR A 72 13.37 -4.48 15.66
C THR A 72 13.97 -5.03 14.36
N ARG A 73 13.11 -5.54 13.47
CA ARG A 73 13.47 -6.08 12.15
C ARG A 73 12.55 -5.50 11.09
N ALA A 74 13.06 -5.42 9.85
CA ALA A 74 12.28 -4.96 8.71
C ALA A 74 11.01 -5.80 8.52
N ARG A 75 9.91 -5.11 8.21
CA ARG A 75 8.62 -5.72 7.87
C ARG A 75 8.23 -5.36 6.45
N PHE A 76 7.55 -6.28 5.79
CA PHE A 76 6.98 -6.02 4.49
C PHE A 76 5.74 -5.15 4.68
N LEU A 77 5.64 -4.02 3.96
CA LEU A 77 4.52 -3.08 4.12
C LEU A 77 3.13 -3.76 4.02
N PRO A 78 2.89 -4.70 3.08
CA PRO A 78 1.64 -5.47 3.02
C PRO A 78 1.24 -6.14 4.33
N ASP A 79 2.21 -6.65 5.11
CA ASP A 79 1.96 -7.31 6.39
C ASP A 79 1.48 -6.32 7.47
N LEU A 80 1.77 -5.02 7.30
CA LEU A 80 1.41 -3.95 8.23
C LEU A 80 0.08 -3.28 7.87
N LEU A 81 -0.46 -3.50 6.67
CA LEU A 81 -1.71 -2.87 6.23
C LEU A 81 -2.90 -3.10 7.16
N PRO A 82 -3.09 -4.27 7.80
CA PRO A 82 -4.17 -4.47 8.77
C PRO A 82 -4.10 -3.56 10.01
N LEU A 83 -2.95 -2.94 10.26
CA LEU A 83 -2.72 -1.97 11.35
C LEU A 83 -2.83 -0.52 10.87
N LEU A 84 -2.92 -0.28 9.57
CA LEU A 84 -2.96 1.04 8.94
C LEU A 84 -4.36 1.33 8.39
N THR A 85 -5.41 1.08 9.17
CA THR A 85 -6.80 1.21 8.73
C THR A 85 -7.14 2.67 8.38
N ALA A 86 -7.21 2.95 7.07
CA ALA A 86 -7.53 4.27 6.52
C ALA A 86 -8.15 4.18 5.12
N ASP A 87 -8.79 5.27 4.71
CA ASP A 87 -9.31 5.43 3.34
C ASP A 87 -8.16 5.57 2.33
N VAL A 88 -7.09 6.28 2.72
CA VAL A 88 -5.91 6.52 1.88
C VAL A 88 -4.60 6.21 2.62
N LEU A 89 -3.70 5.47 1.98
CA LEU A 89 -2.33 5.26 2.42
C LEU A 89 -1.35 6.05 1.54
N LEU A 90 -0.59 6.95 2.16
CA LEU A 90 0.49 7.69 1.51
C LEU A 90 1.84 7.06 1.86
N VAL A 91 2.59 6.62 0.86
CA VAL A 91 3.91 5.99 1.08
C VAL A 91 5.02 6.94 0.66
N GLU A 92 5.79 7.50 1.59
CA GLU A 92 6.97 8.29 1.26
C GLU A 92 8.17 7.35 1.01
N GLY A 93 8.71 7.35 -0.21
CA GLY A 93 9.83 6.48 -0.58
C GLY A 93 9.40 5.08 -1.04
N GLY A 94 10.28 4.09 -0.87
CA GLY A 94 10.04 2.73 -1.37
C GLY A 94 10.41 2.55 -2.85
N LYS A 95 11.61 3.01 -3.25
CA LYS A 95 12.07 3.04 -4.66
C LYS A 95 11.91 1.70 -5.39
N SER A 96 12.09 0.57 -4.70
CA SER A 96 11.99 -0.78 -5.27
C SER A 96 10.56 -1.34 -5.34
N MET A 97 9.57 -0.70 -4.69
CA MET A 97 8.20 -1.22 -4.61
C MET A 97 7.48 -1.14 -5.96
N GLY A 98 7.08 -2.29 -6.50
CA GLY A 98 6.37 -2.37 -7.78
C GLY A 98 4.84 -2.47 -7.67
N TYR A 99 4.27 -2.48 -6.47
CA TYR A 99 2.87 -2.89 -6.26
C TYR A 99 1.92 -1.73 -5.88
N LEU A 100 2.36 -0.49 -6.10
CA LEU A 100 1.63 0.75 -5.89
C LEU A 100 1.83 1.71 -7.07
N PRO A 101 0.84 2.53 -7.44
CA PRO A 101 1.06 3.68 -8.30
C PRO A 101 1.90 4.75 -7.58
N ARG A 102 2.47 5.68 -8.35
CA ARG A 102 3.42 6.69 -7.85
C ARG A 102 3.02 8.11 -8.22
N VAL A 103 3.34 9.05 -7.34
CA VAL A 103 3.48 10.47 -7.65
C VAL A 103 4.96 10.82 -7.64
N LEU A 104 5.46 11.39 -8.73
CA LEU A 104 6.86 11.78 -8.87
C LEU A 104 7.06 13.22 -8.36
N CYS A 105 7.80 13.40 -7.27
CA CYS A 105 8.16 14.70 -6.72
C CYS A 105 9.51 15.15 -7.29
N LEU A 106 9.50 16.12 -8.20
CA LEU A 106 10.59 16.41 -9.13
C LEU A 106 11.33 17.74 -8.89
N ASN A 107 11.26 18.33 -7.69
CA ASN A 107 11.98 19.58 -7.36
C ASN A 107 13.48 19.42 -7.05
N GLY A 108 14.01 18.19 -7.00
CA GLY A 108 15.42 17.94 -6.67
C GLY A 108 16.29 17.63 -7.89
N ASP A 109 17.55 17.31 -7.65
CA ASP A 109 18.49 16.94 -8.71
C ASP A 109 18.12 15.60 -9.36
N LEU A 110 18.18 15.55 -10.70
CA LEU A 110 17.89 14.36 -11.51
C LEU A 110 19.12 13.91 -12.32
N ALA A 111 20.33 14.33 -11.91
CA ALA A 111 21.58 13.98 -12.57
C ALA A 111 21.80 12.46 -12.70
N ASP A 112 21.31 11.67 -11.74
CA ASP A 112 21.37 10.20 -11.74
C ASP A 112 20.38 9.53 -12.72
N GLY A 113 19.69 10.32 -13.56
CA GLY A 113 18.65 9.86 -14.46
C GLY A 113 17.28 9.67 -13.80
N THR A 114 16.30 9.27 -14.61
CA THR A 114 14.89 9.15 -14.21
C THR A 114 14.38 7.72 -14.11
N ASP A 115 15.14 6.73 -14.60
CA ASP A 115 14.67 5.34 -14.68
C ASP A 115 14.32 4.74 -13.32
N TRP A 116 15.10 5.08 -12.28
CA TRP A 116 14.85 4.61 -10.91
C TRP A 116 13.54 5.15 -10.31
N LEU A 117 12.94 6.19 -10.90
CA LEU A 117 11.63 6.71 -10.50
C LEU A 117 10.50 5.73 -10.85
N LEU A 118 10.74 4.84 -11.82
CA LEU A 118 9.75 3.96 -12.47
C LEU A 118 8.57 4.78 -13.03
N PRO A 119 8.79 5.63 -14.06
CA PRO A 119 7.75 6.48 -14.65
C PRO A 119 6.52 5.70 -15.13
N GLU A 120 6.66 4.44 -15.51
CA GLU A 120 5.57 3.55 -15.90
C GLU A 120 4.56 3.27 -14.78
N LEU A 121 4.93 3.53 -13.52
CA LEU A 121 4.04 3.45 -12.36
C LEU A 121 3.46 4.82 -11.98
N ALA A 122 3.86 5.90 -12.64
CA ALA A 122 3.46 7.25 -12.26
C ALA A 122 2.04 7.58 -12.73
N ILE A 123 1.19 8.00 -11.78
CA ILE A 123 -0.13 8.57 -12.05
C ILE A 123 -0.09 10.10 -12.11
N GLY A 124 1.04 10.70 -11.73
CA GLY A 124 1.26 12.14 -11.80
C GLY A 124 2.65 12.54 -11.31
N SER A 125 2.98 13.82 -11.49
CA SER A 125 4.20 14.44 -11.01
C SER A 125 3.92 15.80 -10.38
N TRP A 126 4.81 16.23 -9.50
CA TRP A 126 4.76 17.49 -8.78
C TRP A 126 6.12 18.16 -8.82
N GLY A 127 6.16 19.45 -9.14
CA GLY A 127 7.39 20.24 -9.16
C GLY A 127 7.75 20.80 -10.53
N ASP A 128 8.94 21.38 -10.64
CA ASP A 128 9.33 22.19 -11.80
C ASP A 128 9.79 21.36 -13.00
N LYS A 129 10.36 20.17 -12.75
CA LYS A 129 10.85 19.29 -13.81
C LYS A 129 9.72 18.41 -14.38
N ARG A 130 9.98 17.80 -15.53
CA ARG A 130 9.03 16.96 -16.26
C ARG A 130 9.66 15.62 -16.61
N VAL A 131 8.82 14.59 -16.67
CA VAL A 131 9.16 13.27 -17.19
C VAL A 131 8.17 12.96 -18.31
N GLU A 132 8.67 12.45 -19.43
CA GLU A 132 7.84 12.14 -20.59
C GLU A 132 6.73 11.13 -20.22
N GLY A 133 5.52 11.36 -20.73
CA GLY A 133 4.36 10.49 -20.46
C GLY A 133 3.74 10.64 -19.07
N VAL A 134 4.25 11.52 -18.21
CA VAL A 134 3.72 11.73 -16.85
C VAL A 134 3.11 13.12 -16.71
N SER A 135 1.81 13.17 -16.39
CA SER A 135 1.08 14.42 -16.16
C SER A 135 1.66 15.20 -14.98
N ALA A 136 1.79 16.53 -15.13
CA ALA A 136 2.27 17.40 -14.07
C ALA A 136 1.11 18.13 -13.38
N PHE A 137 1.17 18.19 -12.05
CA PHE A 137 0.20 18.85 -11.20
C PHE A 137 0.86 20.03 -10.48
N THR A 138 0.13 21.13 -10.42
CA THR A 138 0.48 22.34 -9.63
C THR A 138 -0.58 22.67 -8.60
N ASP A 139 -1.70 21.95 -8.61
CA ASP A 139 -2.80 22.08 -7.68
C ASP A 139 -2.92 20.81 -6.85
N ILE A 140 -2.98 20.97 -5.53
CA ILE A 140 -3.01 19.86 -4.59
C ILE A 140 -4.35 19.13 -4.65
N ASP A 141 -5.43 19.85 -4.95
CA ASP A 141 -6.77 19.29 -5.03
C ASP A 141 -6.91 18.37 -6.25
N ALA A 142 -6.45 18.82 -7.41
CA ALA A 142 -6.38 17.97 -8.60
C ALA A 142 -5.48 16.73 -8.42
N LEU A 143 -4.37 16.86 -7.68
CA LEU A 143 -3.51 15.72 -7.38
C LEU A 143 -4.19 14.75 -6.40
N ALA A 144 -4.93 15.25 -5.41
CA ALA A 144 -5.71 14.41 -4.50
C ALA A 144 -6.82 13.66 -5.25
N ASP A 145 -7.50 14.29 -6.21
CA ASP A 145 -8.48 13.62 -7.08
C ASP A 145 -7.83 12.47 -7.87
N MET A 146 -6.65 12.72 -8.45
CA MET A 146 -5.88 11.70 -9.16
C MET A 146 -5.51 10.51 -8.24
N VAL A 147 -5.12 10.77 -6.99
CA VAL A 147 -4.82 9.72 -6.00
C VAL A 147 -6.08 8.93 -5.63
N LEU A 148 -7.22 9.58 -5.46
CA LEU A 148 -8.48 8.90 -5.14
C LEU A 148 -8.99 8.07 -6.32
N GLU A 149 -8.86 8.56 -7.54
CA GLU A 149 -9.27 7.85 -8.75
C GLU A 149 -8.34 6.66 -9.02
N ARG A 150 -7.03 6.92 -9.14
CA ARG A 150 -6.04 5.98 -9.68
C ARG A 150 -5.21 5.27 -8.61
N GLY A 151 -5.34 5.64 -7.34
CA GLY A 151 -4.69 4.94 -6.23
C GLY A 151 -5.16 3.49 -6.13
N PHE A 152 -4.22 2.58 -5.87
CA PHE A 152 -4.49 1.16 -5.64
C PHE A 152 -3.31 0.52 -4.90
N PHE A 153 -3.50 -0.71 -4.44
CA PHE A 153 -2.45 -1.54 -3.88
C PHE A 153 -2.61 -2.98 -4.36
N LEU A 154 -1.49 -3.63 -4.71
CA LEU A 154 -1.40 -5.07 -5.01
C LEU A 154 -0.64 -5.80 -3.90
N PRO A 155 -0.82 -7.11 -3.69
CA PRO A 155 -0.25 -7.84 -2.55
C PRO A 155 1.29 -7.90 -2.52
N GLY A 156 1.96 -7.58 -3.65
CA GLY A 156 3.42 -7.51 -3.73
C GLY A 156 4.15 -8.86 -3.60
N MET A 157 3.45 -9.99 -3.75
CA MET A 157 4.01 -11.33 -3.61
C MET A 157 4.66 -11.91 -4.88
N ASP A 158 4.58 -11.19 -6.02
CA ASP A 158 5.10 -11.61 -7.33
C ASP A 158 4.74 -13.07 -7.71
N CYS A 159 3.49 -13.46 -7.42
CA CYS A 159 3.06 -14.86 -7.47
C CYS A 159 2.92 -15.47 -8.88
N GLY A 160 2.99 -14.68 -9.95
CA GLY A 160 2.83 -15.16 -11.33
C GLY A 160 1.42 -15.55 -11.76
N THR A 161 0.46 -15.63 -10.84
CA THR A 161 -0.88 -16.20 -11.10
C THR A 161 -1.67 -15.47 -12.19
N CYS A 162 -1.54 -14.15 -12.27
CA CYS A 162 -2.24 -13.35 -13.29
C CYS A 162 -1.58 -13.38 -14.68
N GLY A 163 -0.61 -14.28 -14.89
CA GLY A 163 0.13 -14.44 -16.15
C GLY A 163 1.25 -13.42 -16.37
N ARG A 164 1.52 -12.54 -15.39
CA ARG A 164 2.61 -11.55 -15.43
C ARG A 164 3.77 -11.99 -14.53
N PRO A 165 5.02 -11.66 -14.86
CA PRO A 165 6.20 -12.13 -14.13
C PRO A 165 6.27 -11.57 -12.70
N ASP A 166 5.75 -10.36 -12.48
CA ASP A 166 5.78 -9.68 -11.19
C ASP A 166 4.58 -8.73 -11.03
N CYS A 167 4.37 -8.25 -9.80
CA CYS A 167 3.35 -7.25 -9.49
C CYS A 167 3.64 -5.90 -10.15
N ARG A 168 4.90 -5.58 -10.46
CA ARG A 168 5.29 -4.34 -11.13
C ARG A 168 4.69 -4.24 -12.52
N THR A 169 4.79 -5.31 -13.29
CA THR A 169 4.22 -5.42 -14.64
C THR A 169 2.71 -5.22 -14.60
N LEU A 170 2.03 -5.80 -13.60
CA LEU A 170 0.59 -5.59 -13.43
C LEU A 170 0.26 -4.15 -13.03
N ALA A 171 1.00 -3.58 -12.09
CA ALA A 171 0.80 -2.21 -11.64
C ALA A 171 0.98 -1.21 -12.80
N ALA A 172 2.01 -1.39 -13.64
CA ALA A 172 2.22 -0.58 -14.83
C ALA A 172 1.04 -0.69 -15.80
N ASP A 173 0.53 -1.90 -16.06
CA ASP A 173 -0.65 -2.12 -16.90
C ASP A 173 -1.91 -1.43 -16.37
N ILE A 174 -2.09 -1.39 -15.05
CA ILE A 174 -3.19 -0.67 -14.40
C ILE A 174 -3.00 0.84 -14.55
N VAL A 175 -1.77 1.35 -14.33
CA VAL A 175 -1.45 2.78 -14.45
C VAL A 175 -1.67 3.30 -15.87
N ARG A 176 -1.32 2.53 -16.91
CA ARG A 176 -1.63 2.89 -18.31
C ARG A 176 -3.10 2.65 -18.72
N GLY A 177 -3.93 2.11 -17.83
CA GLY A 177 -5.34 1.82 -18.10
C GLY A 177 -5.61 0.61 -18.99
N ALA A 178 -4.63 -0.28 -19.19
CA ALA A 178 -4.81 -1.52 -19.96
C ALA A 178 -5.62 -2.58 -19.19
N THR A 179 -5.62 -2.49 -17.85
CA THR A 179 -6.40 -3.36 -16.98
C THR A 179 -6.75 -2.66 -15.67
N THR A 180 -7.39 -3.39 -14.75
CA THR A 180 -7.71 -2.91 -13.40
C THR A 180 -7.14 -3.86 -12.36
N THR A 181 -7.23 -3.50 -11.08
CA THR A 181 -6.84 -4.39 -9.96
C THR A 181 -7.54 -5.75 -10.03
N LYS A 182 -8.70 -5.85 -10.69
CA LYS A 182 -9.43 -7.09 -10.95
C LYS A 182 -8.62 -8.16 -11.69
N ALA A 183 -7.59 -7.78 -12.44
CA ALA A 183 -6.69 -8.73 -13.08
C ALA A 183 -5.71 -9.41 -12.10
N CYS A 184 -5.54 -8.88 -10.89
CA CYS A 184 -4.78 -9.54 -9.84
C CYS A 184 -5.60 -10.71 -9.29
N LEU A 185 -5.42 -11.90 -9.87
CA LEU A 185 -6.13 -13.09 -9.42
C LEU A 185 -5.91 -13.35 -7.93
N ALA A 186 -4.72 -13.08 -7.39
CA ALA A 186 -4.45 -13.24 -5.95
C ALA A 186 -5.34 -12.39 -5.02
N MET A 187 -5.99 -11.33 -5.53
CA MET A 187 -6.95 -10.50 -4.79
C MET A 187 -8.41 -10.82 -5.14
N HIS A 188 -8.66 -11.56 -6.23
CA HIS A 188 -9.96 -11.75 -6.82
C HIS A 188 -10.27 -13.24 -6.99
N ASN A 189 -10.32 -13.85 -5.81
CA ASN A 189 -10.53 -15.25 -5.58
C ASN A 189 -12.02 -15.58 -5.43
N SER A 190 -12.39 -16.86 -5.55
CA SER A 190 -13.69 -17.42 -5.18
C SER A 190 -14.07 -17.17 -3.71
N ILE A 191 -13.08 -16.85 -2.88
CA ILE A 191 -13.22 -16.42 -1.50
C ILE A 191 -12.46 -15.10 -1.28
N ALA A 192 -13.13 -14.13 -0.65
CA ALA A 192 -12.51 -12.89 -0.21
C ALA A 192 -12.28 -12.96 1.30
N VAL A 193 -11.04 -12.72 1.74
CA VAL A 193 -10.66 -12.63 3.15
C VAL A 193 -10.13 -11.24 3.40
N ASP A 194 -10.64 -10.58 4.43
CA ASP A 194 -10.28 -9.23 4.84
C ASP A 194 -9.98 -9.24 6.34
N ILE A 195 -8.91 -8.55 6.72
CA ILE A 195 -8.54 -8.33 8.13
C ILE A 195 -8.46 -6.83 8.35
N ASN A 196 -9.38 -6.27 9.14
CA ASN A 196 -9.47 -4.83 9.46
C ASN A 196 -9.53 -3.92 8.21
N GLY A 197 -10.25 -4.32 7.16
CA GLY A 197 -10.37 -3.59 5.90
C GLY A 197 -9.19 -3.77 4.94
N ALA A 198 -8.18 -4.58 5.30
CA ALA A 198 -7.08 -4.96 4.44
C ALA A 198 -7.35 -6.33 3.80
N ALA A 199 -7.51 -6.33 2.47
CA ALA A 199 -7.71 -7.54 1.69
C ALA A 199 -6.46 -8.45 1.75
N LEU A 200 -6.64 -9.69 2.18
CA LEU A 200 -5.57 -10.68 2.27
C LEU A 200 -5.43 -11.41 0.92
N GLY A 201 -4.34 -11.13 0.21
CA GLY A 201 -4.02 -11.81 -1.03
C GLY A 201 -3.59 -13.26 -0.80
N MET A 202 -4.05 -14.18 -1.64
CA MET A 202 -3.70 -15.61 -1.56
C MET A 202 -3.25 -16.16 -2.91
N LYS A 203 -2.37 -17.17 -2.91
CA LYS A 203 -2.05 -17.95 -4.11
C LYS A 203 -3.24 -18.86 -4.47
N PRO A 204 -3.45 -19.22 -5.77
CA PRO A 204 -4.56 -20.06 -6.21
C PRO A 204 -4.71 -21.37 -5.45
N PHE A 205 -3.59 -22.04 -5.16
CA PHE A 205 -3.62 -23.30 -4.43
C PHE A 205 -4.13 -23.13 -2.99
N VAL A 206 -3.70 -22.06 -2.31
CA VAL A 206 -4.13 -21.75 -0.93
C VAL A 206 -5.61 -21.36 -0.94
N GLU A 207 -6.03 -20.59 -1.92
CA GLU A 207 -7.43 -20.25 -2.14
C GLU A 207 -8.28 -21.51 -2.32
N GLU A 208 -7.88 -22.42 -3.21
CA GLU A 208 -8.63 -23.65 -3.50
C GLU A 208 -8.82 -24.47 -2.23
N ILE A 209 -7.75 -24.66 -1.44
CA ILE A 209 -7.81 -25.37 -0.17
C ILE A 209 -8.81 -24.70 0.78
N ILE A 210 -8.70 -23.39 1.00
CA ILE A 210 -9.55 -22.68 1.98
C ILE A 210 -11.01 -22.66 1.50
N SER A 211 -11.24 -22.30 0.24
CA SER A 211 -12.58 -22.22 -0.38
C SER A 211 -13.28 -23.57 -0.38
N ALA A 212 -12.58 -24.65 -0.76
CA ALA A 212 -13.13 -26.00 -0.73
C ALA A 212 -13.43 -26.45 0.70
N SER A 213 -12.50 -26.23 1.64
CA SER A 213 -12.68 -26.62 3.05
C SER A 213 -13.90 -25.94 3.65
N ILE A 214 -14.02 -24.63 3.50
CA ILE A 214 -15.15 -23.85 4.01
C ILE A 214 -16.46 -24.28 3.35
N ARG A 215 -16.46 -24.44 2.02
CA ARG A 215 -17.65 -24.84 1.27
C ARG A 215 -18.17 -26.19 1.73
N GLU A 216 -17.30 -27.18 1.85
CA GLU A 216 -17.70 -28.52 2.27
C GLU A 216 -18.12 -28.56 3.74
N MET A 217 -17.48 -27.79 4.63
CA MET A 217 -17.96 -27.60 6.00
C MET A 217 -19.40 -27.05 6.02
N LEU A 218 -19.70 -26.01 5.25
CA LEU A 218 -21.04 -25.42 5.19
C LEU A 218 -22.11 -26.39 4.63
N ARG A 219 -21.74 -27.26 3.67
CA ARG A 219 -22.68 -28.25 3.09
C ARG A 219 -23.17 -29.30 4.09
N THR A 220 -22.42 -29.54 5.16
CA THR A 220 -22.82 -30.48 6.21
C THR A 220 -23.86 -29.90 7.17
N LEU A 221 -24.08 -28.58 7.16
CA LEU A 221 -24.96 -27.90 8.11
C LEU A 221 -26.43 -28.02 7.71
N LYS A 222 -27.29 -28.29 8.71
CA LYS A 222 -28.74 -28.30 8.52
C LYS A 222 -29.23 -26.90 8.13
N GLY A 223 -29.97 -26.81 7.03
CA GLY A 223 -30.46 -25.53 6.50
C GLY A 223 -29.56 -24.89 5.46
N TYR A 224 -28.49 -25.57 5.02
CA TYR A 224 -27.69 -25.15 3.88
C TYR A 224 -28.57 -24.94 2.62
N ALA A 225 -28.30 -23.86 1.91
CA ALA A 225 -28.83 -23.58 0.58
C ALA A 225 -27.70 -23.05 -0.33
N PRO A 226 -27.69 -23.37 -1.63
CA PRO A 226 -26.76 -22.77 -2.57
C PRO A 226 -26.90 -21.25 -2.62
N GLY A 227 -25.79 -20.53 -2.52
CA GLY A 227 -25.79 -19.06 -2.54
C GLY A 227 -24.45 -18.46 -2.12
N LYS A 228 -24.40 -17.14 -1.98
CA LYS A 228 -23.24 -16.45 -1.40
C LYS A 228 -23.27 -16.59 0.12
N ALA A 229 -22.24 -17.21 0.69
CA ALA A 229 -22.05 -17.27 2.12
C ALA A 229 -21.37 -15.99 2.63
N THR A 230 -21.77 -15.52 3.81
CA THR A 230 -21.03 -14.52 4.59
C THR A 230 -20.58 -15.19 5.87
N ILE A 231 -19.27 -15.22 6.12
CA ILE A 231 -18.68 -15.84 7.30
C ILE A 231 -18.03 -14.73 8.11
N ARG A 232 -18.33 -14.69 9.41
CA ARG A 232 -17.70 -13.76 10.36
C ARG A 232 -17.05 -14.60 11.43
N LEU A 233 -15.74 -14.40 11.61
CA LEU A 233 -14.97 -15.02 12.67
C LEU A 233 -14.00 -13.98 13.23
N ASP A 234 -13.72 -14.08 14.51
CA ASP A 234 -12.64 -13.32 15.14
C ASP A 234 -11.33 -14.08 14.88
N VAL A 235 -10.33 -13.41 14.29
CA VAL A 235 -9.02 -13.97 13.89
C VAL A 235 -7.86 -13.28 14.58
#